data_AF-A0A329RUR6-F1
#
_entry.id   AF-A0A329RUR6-F1
#
_cell.length_a   1.000
_cell.length_b   1.000
_cell.length_c   1.000
_cell.angle_alpha   90.00
_cell.angle_beta   90.00
_cell.angle_gamma   90.00
#
_symmetry.space_group_name_H-M   'P 1'
#
loop_
_entity.id
_entity.type
_entity.pdbx_description
1 polymer ?
#
loop_
_entity_poly.entity_id
_entity_poly.type
_entity_poly.pdbx_seq_one_letter_code
_entity_poly.pdbx_strand_id
1 'polypeptide(L)'
;MGPRIERPTTTRFRDSKVSKSRCHKDKEDTTESHREYYRIKQQRYRERQRECEEVLENATRQLKNEIGQLKRLRDQLTFQVPRSLTVWIVATEYLRIIRRGIREGTNLDFLHAAMAPGVLIDTGSGVDALVRNWILFTQWFPDINIQLKQLKQVSEHSLIAFTTTSFTTSTAAMKGAFPHLFQAREANHCAQIAARLRDQHLTLQGSVRFDWDEENKRVIRLHHQVDMVSALVHILGNLEDVATLFNGAQMTPECVVRDNLGSVAFSCDTE
;
A
#
# COMPACT_ATOMS: atom_id res chain seq x y z
N MET A 1 -32.63 -107.00 3.47
CA MET A 1 -31.28 -106.38 3.50
C MET A 1 -31.03 -105.95 4.94
N GLY A 2 -30.39 -106.85 5.71
CA GLY A 2 -30.13 -106.64 7.14
C GLY A 2 -28.76 -105.99 7.37
N PRO A 3 -28.11 -106.25 8.51
CA PRO A 3 -28.65 -106.74 9.78
C PRO A 3 -28.10 -105.92 10.96
N ARG A 4 -28.85 -105.76 12.07
CA ARG A 4 -28.25 -105.27 13.32
C ARG A 4 -28.17 -106.41 14.33
N ILE A 5 -27.00 -107.02 14.29
CA ILE A 5 -26.50 -108.09 15.14
C ILE A 5 -25.94 -107.49 16.43
N GLU A 6 -26.47 -108.04 17.52
CA GLU A 6 -25.85 -108.41 18.79
C GLU A 6 -25.49 -107.38 19.89
N ARG A 7 -26.05 -107.74 21.06
CA ARG A 7 -25.67 -107.51 22.47
C ARG A 7 -24.20 -107.96 22.69
N PRO A 8 -23.44 -107.60 23.77
CA PRO A 8 -23.75 -107.89 25.20
C PRO A 8 -23.22 -106.83 26.22
N THR A 9 -23.87 -106.62 27.37
CA THR A 9 -23.66 -107.24 28.71
C THR A 9 -22.41 -106.74 29.49
N THR A 10 -22.72 -106.12 30.66
CA THR A 10 -21.98 -106.08 31.96
C THR A 10 -20.50 -105.67 32.01
N THR A 11 -20.19 -104.64 32.82
CA THR A 11 -19.88 -104.79 34.27
C THR A 11 -19.79 -103.43 34.96
N ARG A 12 -20.27 -103.39 36.21
CA ARG A 12 -20.41 -102.23 37.10
C ARG A 12 -19.07 -101.73 37.66
N PHE A 13 -18.93 -100.41 37.64
CA PHE A 13 -18.56 -99.50 38.74
C PHE A 13 -17.79 -100.06 39.95
N ARG A 14 -16.63 -99.47 40.22
CA ARG A 14 -16.27 -98.63 41.40
C ARG A 14 -14.75 -98.34 41.32
N ASP A 15 -14.20 -97.18 41.64
CA ASP A 15 -14.47 -96.30 42.77
C ASP A 15 -14.15 -94.83 42.49
N SER A 16 -14.83 -94.02 43.30
CA SER A 16 -14.69 -92.60 43.56
C SER A 16 -13.25 -92.10 43.81
N LYS A 17 -12.89 -91.01 43.11
CA LYS A 17 -12.05 -89.91 43.61
C LYS A 17 -12.61 -88.59 43.09
N VAL A 18 -13.67 -88.11 43.76
CA VAL A 18 -14.13 -86.72 43.64
C VAL A 18 -13.37 -85.90 44.70
N SER A 19 -13.10 -84.62 44.39
CA SER A 19 -12.79 -83.54 45.35
C SER A 19 -11.40 -82.90 45.33
N LYS A 20 -10.66 -82.89 44.20
CA LYS A 20 -9.57 -81.91 44.00
C LYS A 20 -9.55 -81.18 42.65
N SER A 21 -10.12 -81.74 41.58
CA SER A 21 -10.10 -81.07 40.27
C SER A 21 -11.15 -79.96 40.10
N ARG A 22 -12.30 -80.02 40.80
CA ARG A 22 -13.35 -78.98 40.71
C ARG A 22 -12.89 -77.61 41.24
N CYS A 23 -12.26 -77.56 42.42
CA CYS A 23 -11.85 -76.27 43.01
C CYS A 23 -10.68 -75.58 42.26
N HIS A 24 -9.81 -76.35 41.59
CA HIS A 24 -8.77 -75.75 40.74
C HIS A 24 -9.33 -75.26 39.40
N LYS A 25 -10.22 -76.03 38.75
CA LYS A 25 -10.89 -75.60 37.51
C LYS A 25 -11.75 -74.36 37.73
N ASP A 26 -12.55 -74.30 38.80
CA ASP A 26 -13.42 -73.16 39.08
C ASP A 26 -12.62 -71.89 39.46
N LYS A 27 -11.43 -72.03 40.06
CA LYS A 27 -10.50 -70.92 40.34
C LYS A 27 -9.73 -70.47 39.09
N GLU A 28 -9.35 -71.41 38.23
CA GLU A 28 -8.65 -71.13 36.97
C GLU A 28 -9.57 -70.43 35.96
N ASP A 29 -10.81 -70.91 35.82
CA ASP A 29 -11.88 -70.37 34.97
C ASP A 29 -12.33 -68.96 35.44
N THR A 30 -12.36 -68.71 36.76
CA THR A 30 -12.60 -67.35 37.31
C THR A 30 -11.40 -66.41 37.12
N THR A 31 -10.16 -66.90 37.21
CA THR A 31 -8.97 -66.07 36.90
C THR A 31 -8.81 -65.78 35.42
N GLU A 32 -9.15 -66.73 34.55
CA GLU A 32 -9.11 -66.58 33.09
C GLU A 32 -10.24 -65.64 32.63
N SER A 33 -11.46 -65.80 33.17
CA SER A 33 -12.55 -64.83 32.98
C SER A 33 -12.20 -63.42 33.43
N HIS A 34 -11.49 -63.25 34.56
CA HIS A 34 -11.04 -61.93 34.99
C HIS A 34 -9.97 -61.35 34.06
N ARG A 35 -9.02 -62.16 33.57
CA ARG A 35 -8.00 -61.72 32.60
C ARG A 35 -8.64 -61.30 31.28
N GLU A 36 -9.59 -62.07 30.77
CA GLU A 36 -10.38 -61.73 29.59
C GLU A 36 -11.17 -60.42 29.79
N TYR A 37 -11.81 -60.26 30.95
CA TYR A 37 -12.54 -59.05 31.33
C TYR A 37 -11.64 -57.80 31.36
N TYR A 38 -10.48 -57.88 31.99
CA TYR A 38 -9.52 -56.77 32.02
C TYR A 38 -8.94 -56.48 30.64
N ARG A 39 -8.72 -57.51 29.80
CA ARG A 39 -8.28 -57.34 28.41
C ARG A 39 -9.30 -56.56 27.59
N ILE A 40 -10.58 -56.95 27.66
CA ILE A 40 -11.69 -56.26 26.98
C ILE A 40 -11.88 -54.85 27.53
N LYS A 41 -11.78 -54.65 28.85
CA LYS A 41 -11.90 -53.33 29.47
C LYS A 41 -10.76 -52.40 29.06
N GLN A 42 -9.54 -52.91 28.97
CA GLN A 42 -8.38 -52.17 28.49
C GLN A 42 -8.49 -51.86 26.99
N GLN A 43 -9.01 -52.79 26.19
CA GLN A 43 -9.29 -52.56 24.77
C GLN A 43 -10.32 -51.44 24.58
N ARG A 44 -11.45 -51.48 25.31
CA ARG A 44 -12.48 -50.43 25.28
C ARG A 44 -11.94 -49.08 25.73
N TYR A 45 -11.06 -49.05 26.74
CA TYR A 45 -10.41 -47.81 27.16
C TYR A 45 -9.53 -47.22 26.04
N ARG A 46 -8.73 -48.06 25.38
CA ARG A 46 -7.89 -47.64 24.24
C ARG A 46 -8.71 -47.21 23.03
N GLU A 47 -9.87 -47.83 22.80
CA GLU A 47 -10.81 -47.44 21.74
C GLU A 47 -11.42 -46.07 22.04
N ARG A 48 -11.94 -45.83 23.26
CA ARG A 48 -12.46 -44.51 23.66
C ARG A 48 -11.40 -43.42 23.62
N GLN A 49 -10.16 -43.74 23.98
CA GLN A 49 -9.05 -42.80 23.92
C GLN A 49 -8.75 -42.39 22.48
N ARG A 50 -8.72 -43.35 21.55
CA ARG A 50 -8.54 -43.08 20.11
C ARG A 50 -9.69 -42.27 19.52
N GLU A 51 -10.93 -42.59 19.90
CA GLU A 51 -12.11 -41.84 19.45
C GLU A 51 -12.08 -40.38 19.94
N CYS A 52 -11.70 -40.17 21.20
CA CYS A 52 -11.54 -38.82 21.75
C CYS A 52 -10.42 -38.03 21.05
N GLU A 53 -9.30 -38.69 20.79
CA GLU A 53 -8.17 -38.11 20.07
C GLU A 53 -8.55 -37.73 18.62
N GLU A 54 -9.26 -38.60 17.92
CA GLU A 54 -9.76 -38.35 16.57
C GLU A 54 -10.75 -37.17 16.51
N VAL A 55 -11.67 -37.07 17.48
CA VAL A 55 -12.59 -35.95 17.60
C VAL A 55 -11.83 -34.64 17.81
N LEU A 56 -10.82 -34.65 18.69
CA LEU A 56 -10.01 -33.46 18.98
C LEU A 56 -9.15 -33.03 17.77
N GLU A 57 -8.56 -33.98 17.05
CA GLU A 57 -7.80 -33.72 15.83
C GLU A 57 -8.69 -33.14 14.73
N ASN A 58 -9.89 -33.69 14.56
CA ASN A 58 -10.87 -33.19 13.60
C ASN A 58 -11.30 -31.76 13.93
N ALA A 59 -11.61 -31.47 15.20
CA ALA A 59 -11.97 -30.13 15.66
C ALA A 59 -10.80 -29.13 15.47
N THR A 60 -9.57 -29.54 15.79
CA THR A 60 -8.37 -28.72 15.59
C THR A 60 -8.15 -28.42 14.11
N ARG A 61 -8.35 -29.41 13.23
CA ARG A 61 -8.25 -29.24 11.78
C ARG A 61 -9.33 -28.31 11.24
N GLN A 62 -10.57 -28.42 11.71
CA GLN A 62 -11.66 -27.50 11.36
C GLN A 62 -11.33 -26.06 11.78
N LEU A 63 -10.95 -25.84 13.04
CA LEU A 63 -10.58 -24.50 13.54
C LEU A 63 -9.41 -23.90 12.77
N LYS A 64 -8.38 -24.69 12.44
CA LYS A 64 -7.26 -24.22 11.60
C LYS A 64 -7.72 -23.81 10.20
N ASN A 65 -8.63 -24.57 9.61
CA ASN A 65 -9.20 -24.25 8.30
C ASN A 65 -10.04 -22.96 8.36
N GLU A 66 -10.87 -22.79 9.38
CA GLU A 66 -11.68 -21.58 9.62
C GLU A 66 -10.79 -20.36 9.83
N ILE A 67 -9.76 -20.45 10.68
CA ILE A 67 -8.77 -19.37 10.86
C ILE A 67 -8.10 -19.04 9.53
N GLY A 68 -7.74 -20.05 8.72
CA GLY A 68 -7.16 -19.85 7.39
C GLY A 68 -8.14 -19.20 6.39
N GLN A 69 -9.43 -19.51 6.47
CA GLN A 69 -10.46 -18.87 5.66
C GLN A 69 -10.71 -17.43 6.10
N LEU A 70 -10.84 -17.17 7.41
CA LEU A 70 -11.01 -15.84 7.98
C LEU A 70 -9.81 -14.94 7.72
N LYS A 71 -8.57 -15.47 7.78
CA LYS A 71 -7.37 -14.74 7.37
C LYS A 71 -7.41 -14.37 5.89
N ARG A 72 -7.77 -15.31 5.01
CA ARG A 72 -7.93 -15.05 3.57
C ARG A 72 -9.03 -14.02 3.30
N LEU A 73 -10.16 -14.11 3.99
CA LEU A 73 -11.25 -13.14 3.89
C LEU A 73 -10.80 -11.76 4.38
N ARG A 74 -10.11 -11.68 5.53
CA ARG A 74 -9.51 -10.45 6.04
C ARG A 74 -8.53 -9.88 5.02
N ASP A 75 -7.63 -10.68 4.46
CA ASP A 75 -6.64 -10.21 3.50
C ASP A 75 -7.33 -9.70 2.22
N GLN A 76 -8.33 -10.42 1.71
CA GLN A 76 -9.20 -9.94 0.61
C GLN A 76 -9.90 -8.62 0.95
N LEU A 77 -10.45 -8.49 2.16
CA LEU A 77 -11.09 -7.25 2.65
C LEU A 77 -10.11 -6.12 2.91
N THR A 78 -8.84 -6.43 3.24
CA THR A 78 -7.78 -5.45 3.48
C THR A 78 -7.21 -4.92 2.17
N PHE A 79 -7.19 -5.75 1.11
CA PHE A 79 -6.80 -5.37 -0.25
C PHE A 79 -7.95 -4.78 -1.08
N GLN A 80 -9.21 -4.99 -0.68
CA GLN A 80 -10.33 -4.20 -1.19
C GLN A 80 -10.25 -2.79 -0.59
N VAL A 81 -9.77 -1.84 -1.40
CA VAL A 81 -9.93 -0.37 -1.35
C VAL A 81 -10.51 0.17 -0.03
N PRO A 82 -9.80 1.05 0.70
CA PRO A 82 -10.32 1.63 1.94
C PRO A 82 -11.72 2.22 1.70
N ARG A 83 -12.73 1.70 2.41
CA ARG A 83 -14.13 2.18 2.30
C ARG A 83 -14.30 3.67 2.69
N SER A 84 -13.25 4.32 3.15
CA SER A 84 -13.14 5.77 3.29
C SER A 84 -11.72 6.21 2.94
N LEU A 85 -11.51 6.72 1.73
CA LEU A 85 -10.32 7.55 1.44
C LEU A 85 -10.25 8.64 2.51
N THR A 86 -9.08 8.81 3.12
CA THR A 86 -8.81 9.93 4.02
C THR A 86 -7.89 10.91 3.31
N VAL A 87 -7.94 12.17 3.70
CA VAL A 87 -7.03 13.20 3.17
C VAL A 87 -5.55 12.81 3.35
N TRP A 88 -5.22 12.06 4.40
CA TRP A 88 -3.86 11.55 4.66
C TRP A 88 -3.41 10.57 3.58
N ILE A 89 -4.25 9.57 3.26
CA ILE A 89 -3.95 8.58 2.21
C ILE A 89 -3.81 9.29 0.86
N VAL A 90 -4.72 10.21 0.56
CA VAL A 90 -4.69 10.99 -0.69
C VAL A 90 -3.42 11.83 -0.79
N ALA A 91 -3.03 12.53 0.28
CA ALA A 91 -1.82 13.34 0.28
C ALA A 91 -0.56 12.48 0.12
N THR A 92 -0.46 11.33 0.79
CA THR A 92 0.69 10.43 0.64
C THR A 92 0.80 9.87 -0.78
N GLU A 93 -0.33 9.43 -1.35
CA GLU A 93 -0.35 8.86 -2.71
C GLU A 93 -0.10 9.92 -3.77
N TYR A 94 -0.67 11.11 -3.60
CA TYR A 94 -0.41 12.25 -4.47
C TYR A 94 1.09 12.56 -4.54
N LEU A 95 1.74 12.72 -3.37
CA LEU A 95 3.18 13.01 -3.30
C LEU A 95 4.04 11.86 -3.82
N ARG A 96 3.57 10.62 -3.69
CA ARG A 96 4.23 9.45 -4.30
C ARG A 96 4.20 9.52 -5.82
N ILE A 97 3.06 9.88 -6.41
CA ILE A 97 2.89 10.02 -7.86
C ILE A 97 3.80 11.12 -8.40
N ILE A 98 3.81 12.30 -7.78
CA ILE A 98 4.60 13.44 -8.27
C ILE A 98 6.06 13.43 -7.84
N ARG A 99 6.50 12.43 -7.04
CA ARG A 99 7.86 12.37 -6.47
C ARG A 99 8.96 12.58 -7.51
N ARG A 100 8.77 12.09 -8.73
CA ARG A 100 9.71 12.22 -9.87
C ARG A 100 9.11 13.00 -11.04
N GLY A 101 8.09 13.81 -10.77
CA GLY A 101 7.25 14.43 -11.78
C GLY A 101 6.27 13.44 -12.43
N ILE A 102 5.41 13.96 -13.31
CA ILE A 102 4.46 13.15 -14.09
C ILE A 102 4.94 13.11 -15.54
N ARG A 103 4.94 11.92 -16.13
CA ARG A 103 5.29 11.69 -17.55
C ARG A 103 4.10 11.11 -18.30
N GLU A 104 4.13 11.20 -19.62
CA GLU A 104 3.14 10.54 -20.48
C GLU A 104 3.06 9.04 -20.15
N GLY A 105 1.85 8.50 -20.06
CA GLY A 105 1.60 7.10 -19.70
C GLY A 105 1.64 6.78 -18.20
N THR A 106 1.84 7.76 -17.31
CA THR A 106 1.65 7.57 -15.86
C THR A 106 0.19 7.18 -15.61
N ASN A 107 -0.08 6.17 -14.76
CA ASN A 107 -1.44 5.87 -14.34
C ASN A 107 -1.91 6.96 -13.37
N LEU A 108 -3.01 7.62 -13.72
CA LEU A 108 -3.59 8.76 -12.99
C LEU A 108 -5.02 8.48 -12.52
N ASP A 109 -5.50 7.23 -12.61
CA ASP A 109 -6.85 6.82 -12.20
C ASP A 109 -7.11 7.19 -10.74
N PHE A 110 -6.08 7.07 -9.90
CA PHE A 110 -6.14 7.48 -8.50
C PHE A 110 -6.46 8.97 -8.34
N LEU A 111 -5.85 9.86 -9.14
CA LEU A 111 -6.12 11.30 -9.03
C LEU A 111 -7.57 11.61 -9.41
N HIS A 112 -8.08 11.00 -10.48
CA HIS A 112 -9.48 11.17 -10.90
C HIS A 112 -10.48 10.60 -9.87
N ALA A 113 -10.11 9.54 -9.17
CA ALA A 113 -10.93 8.98 -8.09
C ALA A 113 -10.90 9.84 -6.82
N ALA A 114 -9.72 10.34 -6.44
CA ALA A 114 -9.48 11.02 -5.17
C ALA A 114 -9.79 12.54 -5.19
N MET A 115 -9.86 13.16 -6.36
CA MET A 115 -10.11 14.60 -6.51
C MET A 115 -11.51 14.86 -7.07
N ALA A 116 -12.09 16.00 -6.72
CA ALA A 116 -13.32 16.48 -7.34
C ALA A 116 -13.05 16.83 -8.82
N PRO A 117 -14.02 16.63 -9.74
CA PRO A 117 -13.83 16.99 -11.15
C PRO A 117 -13.43 18.46 -11.36
N GLY A 118 -13.94 19.37 -10.52
CA GLY A 118 -13.60 20.79 -10.50
C GLY A 118 -12.60 21.19 -9.42
N VAL A 119 -11.72 20.28 -8.99
CA VAL A 119 -10.68 20.58 -7.97
C VAL A 119 -9.93 21.85 -8.34
N LEU A 120 -9.87 22.80 -7.42
CA LEU A 120 -9.12 24.04 -7.62
C LEU A 120 -7.62 23.76 -7.47
N ILE A 121 -6.83 24.22 -8.43
CA ILE A 121 -5.37 24.12 -8.43
C ILE A 121 -4.76 25.51 -8.61
N ASP A 122 -3.43 25.63 -8.50
CA ASP A 122 -2.74 26.93 -8.44
C ASP A 122 -3.08 27.90 -9.58
N THR A 123 -3.22 27.40 -10.82
CA THR A 123 -3.59 28.22 -11.99
C THR A 123 -4.87 27.78 -12.68
N GLY A 124 -5.74 26.98 -12.05
CA GLY A 124 -6.96 26.56 -12.74
C GLY A 124 -7.82 25.57 -11.98
N SER A 125 -8.50 24.72 -12.74
CA SER A 125 -9.39 23.71 -12.18
C SER A 125 -9.35 22.39 -12.93
N GLY A 126 -9.46 21.29 -12.18
CA GLY A 126 -9.58 19.94 -12.70
C GLY A 126 -8.27 19.15 -12.74
N VAL A 127 -8.41 17.83 -12.71
CA VAL A 127 -7.29 16.88 -12.67
C VAL A 127 -6.44 16.96 -13.94
N ASP A 128 -7.07 17.13 -15.11
CA ASP A 128 -6.32 17.20 -16.36
C ASP A 128 -5.42 18.44 -16.44
N ALA A 129 -5.87 19.58 -15.89
CA ALA A 129 -5.05 20.78 -15.82
C ALA A 129 -3.84 20.57 -14.90
N LEU A 130 -4.05 19.93 -13.75
CA LEU A 130 -2.98 19.57 -12.82
C LEU A 130 -1.93 18.68 -13.50
N VAL A 131 -2.38 17.65 -14.20
CA VAL A 131 -1.52 16.69 -14.89
C VAL A 131 -0.73 17.38 -16.01
N ARG A 132 -1.36 18.24 -16.81
CA ARG A 132 -0.67 19.01 -17.85
C ARG A 132 0.44 19.88 -17.26
N ASN A 133 0.17 20.58 -16.14
CA ASN A 133 1.17 21.40 -15.46
C ASN A 133 2.36 20.56 -15.00
N TRP A 134 2.10 19.39 -14.40
CA TRP A 134 3.17 18.48 -13.99
C TRP A 134 3.97 17.91 -15.16
N ILE A 135 3.32 17.54 -16.27
CA ILE A 135 4.01 17.05 -17.48
C ILE A 135 4.96 18.13 -17.99
N LEU A 136 4.49 19.37 -18.13
CA LEU A 136 5.32 20.48 -18.62
C LEU A 136 6.46 20.79 -17.65
N PHE A 137 6.19 20.84 -16.34
CA PHE A 137 7.22 21.05 -15.33
C PHE A 137 8.29 19.94 -15.35
N THR A 138 7.87 18.68 -15.53
CA THR A 138 8.77 17.53 -15.60
C THR A 138 9.62 17.53 -16.88
N GLN A 139 9.11 18.10 -17.98
CA GLN A 139 9.89 18.30 -19.20
C GLN A 139 11.00 19.34 -19.00
N TRP A 140 10.72 20.42 -18.25
CA TRP A 140 11.72 21.43 -17.91
C TRP A 140 12.75 20.90 -16.90
N PHE A 141 12.29 20.11 -15.93
CA PHE A 141 13.09 19.59 -14.82
C PHE A 141 13.02 18.06 -14.72
N PRO A 142 13.68 17.31 -15.62
CA PRO A 142 13.57 15.85 -15.68
C PRO A 142 14.13 15.11 -14.47
N ASP A 143 15.02 15.76 -13.72
CA ASP A 143 15.67 15.24 -12.51
C ASP A 143 14.93 15.62 -11.22
N ILE A 144 13.73 16.22 -11.33
CA ILE A 144 12.92 16.63 -10.18
C ILE A 144 12.76 15.49 -9.17
N ASN A 145 12.91 15.84 -7.90
CA ASN A 145 12.66 14.97 -6.78
C ASN A 145 11.94 15.71 -5.65
N ILE A 146 10.76 15.21 -5.28
CA ILE A 146 9.95 15.76 -4.19
C ILE A 146 9.95 14.79 -3.02
N GLN A 147 10.38 15.26 -1.86
CA GLN A 147 10.42 14.46 -0.63
C GLN A 147 9.39 14.98 0.36
N LEU A 148 8.45 14.14 0.77
CA LEU A 148 7.59 14.41 1.92
C LEU A 148 8.44 14.40 3.20
N LYS A 149 8.39 15.50 3.95
CA LYS A 149 9.04 15.63 5.27
C LYS A 149 8.06 15.41 6.41
N GLN A 150 6.87 16.00 6.31
CA GLN A 150 5.88 15.95 7.37
C GLN A 150 4.47 16.17 6.80
N LEU A 151 3.49 15.49 7.38
CA LEU A 151 2.07 15.82 7.23
C LEU A 151 1.56 16.46 8.52
N LYS A 152 0.79 17.53 8.38
CA LYS A 152 0.20 18.26 9.50
C LYS A 152 -1.26 18.58 9.18
N GLN A 153 -2.15 18.16 10.05
CA GLN A 153 -3.55 18.59 9.98
C GLN A 153 -3.67 20.01 10.50
N VAL A 154 -4.32 20.87 9.71
CA VAL A 154 -4.54 22.29 10.05
C VAL A 154 -5.97 22.52 10.50
N SER A 155 -6.93 21.79 9.91
CA SER A 155 -8.33 21.78 10.31
C SER A 155 -8.94 20.40 10.02
N GLU A 156 -10.19 20.20 10.39
CA GLU A 156 -10.95 19.00 10.04
C GLU A 156 -10.96 18.75 8.52
N HIS A 157 -10.99 19.82 7.73
CA HIS A 157 -11.11 19.78 6.27
C HIS A 157 -9.83 20.19 5.54
N SER A 158 -8.68 20.25 6.22
CA SER A 158 -7.44 20.64 5.55
C SER A 158 -6.18 19.99 6.12
N LEU A 159 -5.34 19.49 5.23
CA LEU A 159 -4.04 18.90 5.52
C LEU A 159 -2.95 19.67 4.79
N ILE A 160 -1.82 19.90 5.44
CA ILE A 160 -0.62 20.44 4.82
C ILE A 160 0.48 19.38 4.84
N ALA A 161 1.09 19.17 3.68
CA ALA A 161 2.28 18.36 3.52
C ALA A 161 3.49 19.25 3.33
N PHE A 162 4.47 19.18 4.21
CA PHE A 162 5.75 19.87 4.05
C PHE A 162 6.69 19.03 3.20
N THR A 163 7.31 19.64 2.19
CA THR A 163 8.14 18.96 1.21
C THR A 163 9.50 19.64 1.06
N THR A 164 10.47 18.86 0.62
CA THR A 164 11.70 19.38 0.00
C THR A 164 11.69 18.98 -1.46
N THR A 165 11.78 19.97 -2.36
CA THR A 165 11.79 19.79 -3.81
C THR A 165 13.17 20.12 -4.34
N SER A 166 13.76 19.24 -5.15
CA SER A 166 15.07 19.47 -5.74
C SER A 166 15.06 19.19 -7.24
N PHE A 167 15.75 20.03 -8.02
CA PHE A 167 15.90 19.87 -9.47
C PHE A 167 17.05 20.74 -9.99
N THR A 168 17.49 20.49 -11.22
CA THR A 168 18.60 21.22 -11.85
C THR A 168 18.11 22.15 -12.96
N THR A 169 18.63 23.38 -13.02
CA THR A 169 18.40 24.35 -14.10
C THR A 169 19.22 24.01 -15.35
N SER A 170 18.96 22.82 -15.88
CA SER A 170 19.60 22.26 -17.07
C SER A 170 19.32 23.08 -18.33
N THR A 171 19.95 22.72 -19.45
CA THR A 171 19.63 23.30 -20.76
C THR A 171 18.14 23.20 -21.12
N ALA A 172 17.44 22.12 -20.73
CA ALA A 172 16.01 21.97 -20.97
C ALA A 172 15.19 22.97 -20.14
N ALA A 173 15.54 23.15 -18.86
CA ALA A 173 14.94 24.13 -17.98
C ALA A 173 15.14 25.56 -18.51
N MET A 174 16.36 25.89 -18.93
CA MET A 174 16.66 27.20 -19.52
C MET A 174 15.81 27.46 -20.77
N LYS A 175 15.71 26.48 -21.68
CA LYS A 175 14.91 26.61 -22.90
C LYS A 175 13.41 26.75 -22.63
N GLY A 176 12.88 25.97 -21.69
CA GLY A 176 11.46 25.87 -21.43
C GLY A 176 10.93 26.89 -20.41
N ALA A 177 11.51 26.91 -19.22
CA ALA A 177 11.07 27.77 -18.12
C ALA A 177 11.58 29.22 -18.23
N PHE A 178 12.77 29.42 -18.80
CA PHE A 178 13.43 30.74 -18.90
C PHE A 178 13.87 31.08 -20.34
N PRO A 179 12.97 31.00 -21.34
CA PRO A 179 13.35 31.11 -22.76
C PRO A 179 14.04 32.44 -23.10
N HIS A 180 13.62 33.53 -22.46
CA HIS A 180 14.22 34.86 -22.62
C HIS A 180 15.68 34.92 -22.15
N LEU A 181 16.05 34.16 -21.11
CA LEU A 181 17.44 34.03 -20.66
C LEU A 181 18.25 33.11 -21.59
N PHE A 182 17.62 32.06 -22.12
CA PHE A 182 18.27 31.15 -23.05
C PHE A 182 18.64 31.81 -24.39
N GLN A 183 17.81 32.75 -24.85
CA GLN A 183 18.00 33.48 -26.11
C GLN A 183 18.81 34.79 -25.94
N ALA A 184 19.20 35.13 -24.71
CA ALA A 184 19.93 36.35 -24.42
C ALA A 184 21.27 36.39 -25.17
N ARG A 185 21.54 37.51 -25.84
CA ARG A 185 22.80 37.74 -26.57
C ARG A 185 23.93 38.07 -25.59
N GLU A 186 25.16 37.76 -25.99
CA GLU A 186 26.36 38.07 -25.23
C GLU A 186 26.42 39.56 -24.85
N ALA A 187 26.86 39.84 -23.62
CA ALA A 187 26.98 41.17 -22.99
C ALA A 187 25.71 41.86 -22.44
N ASN A 188 24.50 41.27 -22.55
CA ASN A 188 23.33 41.82 -21.85
C ASN A 188 23.19 41.26 -20.41
N HIS A 189 22.44 41.96 -19.55
CA HIS A 189 22.24 41.58 -18.14
C HIS A 189 21.59 40.18 -18.00
N CYS A 190 20.64 39.84 -18.88
CA CYS A 190 20.02 38.51 -18.94
C CYS A 190 21.03 37.38 -19.19
N ALA A 191 22.06 37.59 -20.01
CA ALA A 191 23.10 36.61 -20.27
C ALA A 191 23.96 36.37 -19.01
N GLN A 192 24.19 37.39 -18.19
CA GLN A 192 24.90 37.27 -16.91
C GLN A 192 24.07 36.49 -15.87
N ILE A 193 22.76 36.73 -15.81
CA ILE A 193 21.82 35.94 -14.99
C ILE A 193 21.82 34.48 -15.48
N ALA A 194 21.68 34.27 -16.80
CA ALA A 194 21.67 32.94 -17.41
C ALA A 194 22.95 32.15 -17.11
N ALA A 195 24.12 32.80 -17.16
CA ALA A 195 25.40 32.17 -16.87
C ALA A 195 25.51 31.69 -15.42
N ARG A 196 24.98 32.46 -14.46
CA ARG A 196 24.95 32.06 -13.04
C ARG A 196 23.94 30.96 -12.75
N LEU A 197 22.78 31.01 -13.42
CA LEU A 197 21.71 30.05 -13.21
C LEU A 197 21.98 28.70 -13.87
N ARG A 198 22.72 28.65 -14.98
CA ARG A 198 22.90 27.41 -15.76
C ARG A 198 23.52 26.29 -14.92
N ASP A 199 22.91 25.11 -15.00
CA ASP A 199 23.34 23.87 -14.35
C ASP A 199 23.44 23.98 -12.81
N GLN A 200 22.70 24.90 -12.20
CA GLN A 200 22.56 24.99 -10.75
C GLN A 200 21.56 23.96 -10.23
N HIS A 201 21.94 23.30 -9.14
CA HIS A 201 21.03 22.39 -8.44
C HIS A 201 20.28 23.15 -7.34
N LEU A 202 18.97 23.29 -7.50
CA LEU A 202 18.11 23.96 -6.54
C LEU A 202 17.56 22.95 -5.53
N THR A 203 17.54 23.34 -4.26
CA THR A 203 16.83 22.62 -3.19
C THR A 203 15.92 23.60 -2.47
N LEU A 204 14.62 23.37 -2.60
CA LEU A 204 13.56 24.28 -2.20
C LEU A 204 12.74 23.66 -1.06
N GLN A 205 12.42 24.47 -0.07
CA GLN A 205 11.41 24.10 0.93
C GLN A 205 10.04 24.49 0.41
N GLY A 206 9.06 23.62 0.62
CA GLY A 206 7.71 23.86 0.16
C GLY A 206 6.67 23.16 1.00
N SER A 207 5.43 23.38 0.60
CA SER A 207 4.30 22.67 1.13
C SER A 207 3.20 22.49 0.09
N VAL A 208 2.39 21.46 0.28
CA VAL A 208 1.19 21.20 -0.51
C VAL A 208 0.02 21.17 0.44
N ARG A 209 -0.94 22.08 0.24
CA ARG A 209 -2.19 22.13 1.00
C ARG A 209 -3.27 21.37 0.25
N PHE A 210 -3.98 20.52 0.98
CA PHE A 210 -5.14 19.77 0.53
C PHE A 210 -6.34 20.26 1.32
N ASP A 211 -7.35 20.80 0.64
CA ASP A 211 -8.67 21.00 1.25
C ASP A 211 -9.60 19.86 0.83
N TRP A 212 -10.34 19.37 1.81
CA TRP A 212 -10.99 18.08 1.78
C TRP A 212 -12.49 18.20 1.98
N ASP A 213 -13.23 17.55 1.09
CA ASP A 213 -14.67 17.34 1.21
C ASP A 213 -14.93 16.02 1.92
N GLU A 214 -15.37 16.12 3.18
CA GLU A 214 -15.66 14.97 4.04
C GLU A 214 -16.93 14.22 3.62
N GLU A 215 -17.87 14.86 2.93
CA GLU A 215 -19.10 14.22 2.46
C GLU A 215 -18.81 13.34 1.24
N ASN A 216 -18.12 13.90 0.24
CA ASN A 216 -17.82 13.19 -1.01
C ASN A 216 -16.49 12.41 -0.97
N LYS A 217 -15.72 12.50 0.13
CA LYS A 217 -14.39 11.92 0.30
C LYS A 217 -13.43 12.26 -0.84
N ARG A 218 -13.37 13.56 -1.20
CA ARG A 218 -12.56 14.06 -2.31
C ARG A 218 -11.79 15.32 -1.96
N VAL A 219 -10.66 15.53 -2.61
CA VAL A 219 -9.94 16.81 -2.57
C VAL A 219 -10.65 17.83 -3.46
N ILE A 220 -10.97 18.99 -2.90
CA ILE A 220 -11.64 20.09 -3.59
C ILE A 220 -10.69 21.25 -3.91
N ARG A 221 -9.55 21.35 -3.22
CA ARG A 221 -8.50 22.32 -3.52
C ARG A 221 -7.13 21.71 -3.23
N LEU A 222 -6.21 21.96 -4.13
CA LEU A 222 -4.81 21.58 -4.03
C LEU A 222 -3.96 22.82 -4.31
N HIS A 223 -3.13 23.23 -3.36
CA HIS A 223 -2.33 24.44 -3.49
C HIS A 223 -0.87 24.16 -3.15
N HIS A 224 0.03 24.44 -4.09
CA HIS A 224 1.47 24.30 -3.92
C HIS A 224 2.07 25.62 -3.50
N GLN A 225 2.99 25.56 -2.54
CA GLN A 225 3.78 26.71 -2.13
C GLN A 225 5.22 26.27 -2.04
N VAL A 226 6.11 26.98 -2.73
CA VAL A 226 7.55 26.68 -2.75
C VAL A 226 8.31 27.99 -2.63
N ASP A 227 9.39 27.99 -1.88
CA ASP A 227 10.28 29.14 -1.78
C ASP A 227 11.47 29.02 -2.74
N MET A 228 11.24 29.39 -4.01
CA MET A 228 12.33 29.49 -5.00
C MET A 228 13.13 30.78 -4.86
N VAL A 229 12.49 31.85 -4.37
CA VAL A 229 13.12 33.17 -4.24
C VAL A 229 14.35 33.11 -3.34
N SER A 230 14.24 32.48 -2.16
CA SER A 230 15.37 32.37 -1.24
C SER A 230 16.56 31.64 -1.87
N ALA A 231 16.32 30.57 -2.63
CA ALA A 231 17.38 29.83 -3.33
C ALA A 231 18.02 30.68 -4.45
N LEU A 232 17.21 31.42 -5.20
CA LEU A 232 17.71 32.24 -6.30
C LEU A 232 18.43 33.50 -5.82
N VAL A 233 18.02 34.11 -4.71
CA VAL A 233 18.76 35.22 -4.08
C VAL A 233 20.14 34.75 -3.64
N HIS A 234 20.27 33.51 -3.15
CA HIS A 234 21.58 32.96 -2.80
C HIS A 234 22.50 32.78 -4.02
N ILE A 235 21.94 32.41 -5.18
CA ILE A 235 22.69 32.17 -6.42
C ILE A 235 23.02 33.47 -7.17
N LEU A 236 22.05 34.39 -7.26
CA LEU A 236 22.16 35.63 -8.02
C LEU A 236 22.68 36.79 -7.15
N GLY A 237 22.60 36.69 -5.83
CA GLY A 237 23.17 37.65 -4.89
C GLY A 237 22.29 38.86 -4.59
N ASN A 238 21.19 39.08 -5.32
CA ASN A 238 20.26 40.18 -5.07
C ASN A 238 18.84 39.86 -5.61
N LEU A 239 17.86 40.64 -5.18
CA LEU A 239 16.45 40.44 -5.55
C LEU A 239 16.11 41.04 -6.94
N GLU A 240 16.86 42.04 -7.40
CA GLU A 240 16.66 42.68 -8.71
C GLU A 240 16.89 41.69 -9.86
N ASP A 241 17.95 40.89 -9.77
CA ASP A 241 18.26 39.82 -10.71
C ASP A 241 17.18 38.73 -10.68
N VAL A 242 16.63 38.42 -9.49
CA VAL A 242 15.53 37.45 -9.34
C VAL A 242 14.24 37.99 -9.99
N ALA A 243 13.93 39.27 -9.80
CA ALA A 243 12.79 39.91 -10.44
C ALA A 243 12.95 39.91 -11.97
N THR A 244 14.15 40.23 -12.46
CA THR A 244 14.50 40.18 -13.89
C THR A 244 14.33 38.76 -14.45
N LEU A 245 14.79 37.74 -13.72
CA LEU A 245 14.64 36.33 -14.10
C LEU A 245 13.18 35.91 -14.28
N PHE A 246 12.25 36.42 -13.48
CA PHE A 246 10.82 36.07 -13.58
C PHE A 246 10.00 36.96 -14.52
N ASN A 247 10.60 38.03 -15.09
CA ASN A 247 9.89 38.96 -15.96
C ASN A 247 9.48 38.31 -17.30
N GLY A 248 10.32 37.42 -17.85
CA GLY A 248 10.03 36.66 -19.08
C GLY A 248 9.89 35.14 -18.85
N ALA A 249 9.77 34.70 -17.61
CA ALA A 249 9.70 33.28 -17.28
C ALA A 249 8.32 32.68 -17.61
N GLN A 250 8.32 31.39 -17.97
CA GLN A 250 7.10 30.59 -18.17
C GLN A 250 6.58 29.97 -16.86
N MET A 251 7.23 30.27 -15.73
CA MET A 251 6.83 29.86 -14.40
C MET A 251 6.87 31.02 -13.41
N THR A 252 6.14 30.90 -12.31
CA THR A 252 6.18 31.83 -11.18
C THR A 252 7.26 31.46 -10.17
N PRO A 253 7.61 32.36 -9.22
CA PRO A 253 8.53 32.04 -8.13
C PRO A 253 8.06 30.90 -7.21
N GLU A 254 6.76 30.62 -7.17
CA GLU A 254 6.16 29.51 -6.42
C GLU A 254 6.26 28.16 -7.19
N CYS A 255 7.01 28.15 -8.29
CA CYS A 255 7.15 27.02 -9.21
C CYS A 255 5.88 26.63 -9.97
N VAL A 256 4.95 27.57 -10.16
CA VAL A 256 3.71 27.32 -10.90
C VAL A 256 3.90 27.66 -12.37
N VAL A 257 3.48 26.76 -13.27
CA VAL A 257 3.47 26.98 -14.72
C VAL A 257 2.49 28.10 -15.06
N ARG A 258 2.91 29.09 -15.86
CA ARG A 258 2.02 30.13 -16.36
C ARG A 258 1.20 29.61 -17.54
N ASP A 259 -0.10 29.85 -17.53
CA ASP A 259 -1.04 29.40 -18.59
C ASP A 259 -0.88 30.14 -19.94
N ASN A 260 0.11 31.04 -20.07
CA ASN A 260 0.33 31.89 -21.25
C ASN A 260 0.97 31.15 -22.44
N LEU A 261 0.50 29.95 -22.77
CA LEU A 261 0.75 29.33 -24.08
C LEU A 261 -0.22 29.84 -25.17
N GLY A 262 -1.03 30.85 -24.88
CA GLY A 262 -1.79 31.62 -25.87
C GLY A 262 -1.79 33.11 -25.55
N SER A 263 -1.38 33.93 -26.51
CA SER A 263 -1.42 35.40 -26.49
C SER A 263 -0.37 36.12 -25.63
N VAL A 264 0.86 36.22 -26.13
CA VAL A 264 1.56 37.51 -26.08
C VAL A 264 2.17 37.78 -27.46
N ALA A 265 1.39 38.43 -28.33
CA ALA A 265 1.96 39.23 -29.40
C ALA A 265 2.59 40.46 -28.75
N PHE A 266 3.90 40.45 -28.54
CA PHE A 266 4.63 41.70 -28.33
C PHE A 266 4.71 42.40 -29.68
N SER A 267 3.79 43.33 -29.93
CA SER A 267 4.06 44.43 -30.84
C SER A 267 5.18 45.26 -30.20
N CYS A 268 6.38 45.11 -30.75
CA CYS A 268 7.43 46.10 -30.58
C CYS A 268 7.00 47.32 -31.39
N ASP A 269 6.25 48.23 -30.78
CA ASP A 269 6.11 49.57 -31.31
C ASP A 269 7.40 50.33 -31.00
N THR A 270 7.96 50.87 -32.07
CA THR A 270 9.16 51.69 -32.12
C THR A 270 8.71 53.13 -32.07
N GLU A 271 9.08 53.85 -31.01
CA GLU A 271 9.38 55.29 -31.04
C GLU A 271 10.57 55.58 -30.11
#